data_AF-A0A6A4ZTW7-F1
#
_entry.id   AF-A0A6A4ZTW7-F1
#
_cell.length_a   1.000
_cell.length_b   1.000
_cell.length_c   1.000
_cell.angle_alpha   90.00
_cell.angle_beta   90.00
_cell.angle_gamma   90.00
#
_symmetry.space_group_name_H-M   'P 1'
#
loop_
_entity.id
_entity.type
_entity.pdbx_description
1 polymer ?
#
loop_
_entity_poly.entity_id
_entity_poly.type
_entity_poly.pdbx_seq_one_letter_code
_entity_poly.pdbx_strand_id
1 'polypeptide(L)'
;MFLSKLLSALSIAATASAAFQCQAADDVGADETLYLGAAIDQPISFQFNRKDATYIAPHFAWINIPPGGSLTIRSPDGSQQRDYSNVNQTNFYAEYIQGDTALLTYTPPAVTDGTTT
;
A
#
# COMPACT_ATOMS: atom_id res chain seq x y z
N MET A 1 -7.43 79.16 -2.73
CA MET A 1 -6.57 79.06 -1.53
C MET A 1 -6.14 77.60 -1.42
N PHE A 2 -4.87 77.34 -1.72
CA PHE A 2 -4.27 76.00 -1.80
C PHE A 2 -4.03 75.43 -0.40
N LEU A 3 -4.27 74.13 -0.22
CA LEU A 3 -3.48 73.35 0.74
C LEU A 3 -3.33 71.90 0.26
N SER A 4 -2.19 71.66 -0.40
CA SER A 4 -1.61 70.34 -0.60
C SER A 4 -1.17 69.76 0.74
N LYS A 5 -1.21 68.42 0.87
CA LYS A 5 -0.06 67.61 1.33
C LYS A 5 -0.34 66.11 1.13
N LEU A 6 0.33 65.58 0.12
CA LEU A 6 0.58 64.17 -0.12
C LEU A 6 1.45 63.64 1.05
N LEU A 7 1.01 62.57 1.72
CA LEU A 7 1.87 61.77 2.59
C LEU A 7 1.99 60.36 2.01
N SER A 8 3.20 60.01 1.58
CA SER A 8 3.63 58.68 1.21
C SER A 8 4.31 58.01 2.41
N ALA A 9 4.01 56.73 2.68
CA ALA A 9 4.87 55.74 3.35
C ALA A 9 4.20 54.36 3.17
N LEU A 10 4.66 53.47 2.28
CA LEU A 10 5.70 52.45 2.51
C LEU A 10 5.67 51.93 3.96
N SER A 11 5.13 50.75 4.24
CA SER A 11 5.80 49.44 4.33
C SER A 11 4.77 48.50 5.02
N ILE A 12 4.76 47.16 5.02
CA ILE A 12 5.77 46.09 4.96
C ILE A 12 5.04 44.87 4.40
N ALA A 13 5.62 44.14 3.45
CA ALA A 13 5.11 42.84 3.05
C ALA A 13 5.17 41.88 4.26
N ALA A 14 4.03 41.37 4.71
CA ALA A 14 4.01 40.25 5.63
C ALA A 14 4.60 39.06 4.89
N THR A 15 5.87 38.76 5.14
CA THR A 15 6.46 37.48 4.77
C THR A 15 5.66 36.42 5.53
N ALA A 16 4.85 35.66 4.80
CA ALA A 16 4.35 34.40 5.31
C ALA A 16 5.59 33.60 5.73
N SER A 17 5.79 33.45 7.05
CA SER A 17 6.63 32.38 7.55
C SER A 17 5.92 31.10 7.12
N ALA A 18 6.31 30.59 5.96
CA ALA A 18 6.22 29.17 5.70
C ALA A 18 7.05 28.54 6.81
N ALA A 19 6.37 28.19 7.90
CA ALA A 19 6.85 27.16 8.78
C ALA A 19 7.04 25.96 7.85
N PHE A 20 8.27 25.80 7.38
CA PHE A 20 8.77 24.54 6.90
C PHE A 20 8.70 23.64 8.13
N GLN A 21 7.50 23.15 8.41
CA GLN A 21 7.32 21.97 9.23
C GLN A 21 8.12 20.95 8.45
N CYS A 22 9.36 20.69 8.87
CA CYS A 22 10.03 19.47 8.54
C CYS A 22 9.05 18.39 9.00
N GLN A 23 8.22 17.91 8.07
CA GLN A 23 7.54 16.64 8.25
C GLN A 23 8.69 15.70 8.57
N ALA A 24 8.65 15.11 9.78
CA ALA A 24 9.56 14.04 10.14
C ALA A 24 9.60 13.11 8.94
N ALA A 25 10.80 12.84 8.42
CA ALA A 25 10.96 12.09 7.18
C ALA A 25 10.03 10.90 7.21
N ASP A 26 9.08 10.84 6.26
CA ASP A 26 8.23 9.68 6.11
C ASP A 26 9.15 8.46 6.06
N ASP A 27 8.81 7.43 6.83
CA ASP A 27 9.62 6.23 6.95
C ASP A 27 9.58 5.48 5.60
N VAL A 28 10.49 5.86 4.70
CA VAL A 28 10.55 5.30 3.34
C VAL A 28 11.10 3.88 3.44
N GLY A 29 10.21 2.90 3.25
CA GLY A 29 10.56 1.48 3.27
C GLY A 29 10.47 0.83 4.65
N ALA A 30 9.50 1.22 5.48
CA ALA A 30 9.22 0.53 6.73
C ALA A 30 8.81 -0.93 6.48
N ASP A 31 9.69 -1.87 6.87
CA ASP A 31 9.40 -3.31 6.83
C ASP A 31 8.53 -3.71 8.03
N GLU A 32 7.35 -4.27 7.75
CA GLU A 32 6.47 -4.82 8.78
C GLU A 32 6.29 -6.33 8.56
N THR A 33 6.66 -7.13 9.56
CA THR A 33 6.50 -8.59 9.50
C THR A 33 5.10 -8.96 9.94
N LEU A 34 4.37 -9.65 9.06
CA LEU A 34 3.06 -10.22 9.37
C LEU A 34 3.12 -11.75 9.29
N TYR A 35 2.67 -12.42 10.36
CA TYR A 35 2.57 -13.87 10.39
C TYR A 35 1.19 -14.32 9.90
N LEU A 36 1.07 -14.52 8.59
CA LEU A 36 -0.11 -15.13 7.98
C LEU A 36 0.16 -16.62 7.74
N GLY A 37 -0.36 -17.46 8.61
CA GLY A 37 -0.43 -18.90 8.38
C GLY A 37 -1.87 -19.30 8.10
N ALA A 38 -2.13 -19.96 6.98
CA ALA A 38 -3.34 -20.77 6.84
C ALA A 38 -3.04 -22.08 6.15
N ALA A 39 -3.95 -23.03 6.35
CA ALA A 39 -3.95 -24.25 5.59
C ALA A 39 -4.32 -23.96 4.12
N ILE A 40 -3.72 -24.72 3.20
CA ILE A 40 -3.85 -24.53 1.73
C ILE A 40 -5.27 -24.81 1.21
N ASP A 41 -6.17 -25.30 2.06
CA ASP A 41 -7.56 -25.64 1.76
C ASP A 41 -8.55 -24.60 2.32
N GLN A 42 -8.06 -23.55 3.01
CA GLN A 42 -8.90 -22.53 3.61
C GLN A 42 -8.71 -21.17 2.92
N PRO A 43 -9.81 -20.49 2.53
CA PRO A 43 -9.71 -19.14 2.00
C PRO A 43 -9.26 -18.15 3.08
N ILE A 44 -8.47 -17.15 2.69
CA ILE A 44 -8.02 -16.07 3.58
C ILE A 44 -8.30 -14.73 2.90
N SER A 45 -8.72 -13.74 3.68
CA SER A 45 -8.68 -12.34 3.28
C SER A 45 -7.97 -11.51 4.35
N PHE A 46 -7.05 -10.65 3.93
CA PHE A 46 -6.32 -9.76 4.81
C PHE A 46 -6.19 -8.36 4.19
N GLN A 47 -6.24 -7.32 5.02
CA GLN A 47 -6.00 -5.95 4.59
C GLN A 47 -4.74 -5.42 5.29
N PHE A 48 -3.77 -4.99 4.49
CA PHE A 48 -2.61 -4.24 4.94
C PHE A 48 -2.94 -2.75 4.84
N ASN A 49 -2.71 -1.98 5.90
CA ASN A 49 -2.71 -0.53 5.85
C ASN A 49 -1.46 0.00 6.55
N ARG A 50 -0.70 0.82 5.84
CA ARG A 50 0.43 1.54 6.39
C ARG A 50 0.23 3.01 6.07
N LYS A 51 -0.43 3.72 6.97
CA LYS A 51 -0.74 5.15 6.83
C LYS A 51 0.42 5.92 6.20
N ASP A 52 0.08 6.73 5.19
CA ASP A 52 0.97 7.62 4.43
C ASP A 52 2.02 6.92 3.56
N ALA A 53 1.97 5.58 3.41
CA ALA A 53 2.84 4.88 2.46
C ALA A 53 2.47 5.20 1.00
N THR A 54 3.48 5.45 0.17
CA THR A 54 3.32 5.68 -1.27
C THR A 54 2.99 4.40 -2.03
N TYR A 55 3.43 3.25 -1.52
CA TYR A 55 3.13 1.92 -2.04
C TYR A 55 3.28 0.85 -0.94
N ILE A 56 2.68 -0.31 -1.18
CA ILE A 56 2.89 -1.55 -0.41
C ILE A 56 3.52 -2.59 -1.33
N ALA A 57 4.62 -3.21 -0.90
CA ALA A 57 5.27 -4.30 -1.61
C ALA A 57 5.34 -5.56 -0.72
N PRO A 58 4.41 -6.51 -0.88
CA PRO A 58 4.37 -7.70 -0.03
C PRO A 58 5.58 -8.62 -0.24
N HIS A 59 6.20 -9.02 0.87
CA HIS A 59 7.24 -10.03 0.91
C HIS A 59 6.77 -11.24 1.73
N PHE A 60 6.98 -12.44 1.17
CA PHE A 60 6.65 -13.71 1.80
C PHE A 60 7.93 -14.49 2.06
N ALA A 61 8.20 -14.81 3.33
CA ALA A 61 9.30 -15.70 3.69
C ALA A 61 9.18 -17.06 2.96
N TRP A 62 7.95 -17.55 2.82
CA TRP A 62 7.60 -18.70 1.98
C TRP A 62 6.16 -18.57 1.48
N ILE A 63 5.93 -19.02 0.25
CA ILE A 63 4.62 -19.09 -0.38
C ILE A 63 4.44 -20.46 -1.05
N ASN A 64 3.24 -21.04 -0.91
CA ASN A 64 2.83 -22.27 -1.57
C ASN A 64 1.38 -22.16 -2.02
N ILE A 65 1.19 -21.78 -3.28
CA ILE A 65 -0.09 -21.77 -3.97
C ILE A 65 -0.14 -23.05 -4.80
N PRO A 66 -0.92 -24.08 -4.41
CA PRO A 66 -1.04 -25.30 -5.20
C PRO A 66 -1.74 -25.04 -6.55
N PRO A 67 -1.61 -25.95 -7.54
CA PRO A 67 -2.42 -25.94 -8.74
C PRO A 67 -3.91 -25.79 -8.42
N GLY A 68 -4.60 -24.90 -9.16
CA GLY A 68 -6.02 -24.58 -8.94
C GLY A 68 -6.29 -23.56 -7.84
N GLY A 69 -5.31 -23.24 -6.98
CA GLY A 69 -5.40 -22.14 -6.03
C GLY A 69 -4.94 -20.81 -6.61
N SER A 70 -5.35 -19.70 -6.01
CA SER A 70 -4.93 -18.36 -6.41
C SER A 70 -4.70 -17.44 -5.21
N LEU A 71 -3.73 -16.54 -5.35
CA LEU A 71 -3.52 -15.41 -4.48
C LEU A 71 -3.72 -14.13 -5.29
N THR A 72 -4.66 -13.30 -4.86
CA THR A 72 -4.91 -11.98 -5.44
C THR A 72 -4.48 -10.91 -4.46
N ILE A 73 -3.72 -9.93 -4.93
CA ILE A 73 -3.34 -8.73 -4.19
C ILE A 73 -3.84 -7.52 -4.97
N ARG A 74 -4.64 -6.65 -4.36
CA ARG A 74 -5.28 -5.52 -5.06
C ARG A 74 -5.35 -4.25 -4.22
N SER A 75 -5.44 -3.12 -4.90
CA SER A 75 -5.80 -1.85 -4.27
C SER A 75 -7.28 -1.87 -3.82
N PRO A 76 -7.66 -1.10 -2.79
CA PRO A 76 -9.06 -1.03 -2.33
C PRO A 76 -10.04 -0.54 -3.38
N ASP A 77 -9.59 0.35 -4.27
CA ASP A 77 -10.38 0.90 -5.38
C ASP A 77 -10.41 -0.03 -6.61
N GLY A 78 -9.65 -1.13 -6.60
CA GLY A 78 -9.55 -2.08 -7.70
C GLY A 78 -8.76 -1.57 -8.92
N SER A 79 -8.13 -0.40 -8.87
CA SER A 79 -7.31 0.13 -9.97
C SER A 79 -6.07 -0.69 -10.25
N GLN A 80 -5.58 -1.45 -9.27
CA GLN A 80 -4.46 -2.38 -9.40
C GLN A 80 -4.83 -3.75 -8.83
N GLN A 81 -4.45 -4.79 -9.56
CA GLN A 81 -4.58 -6.19 -9.16
C GLN A 81 -3.35 -6.99 -9.62
N ARG A 82 -2.91 -7.92 -8.81
CA ARG A 82 -1.84 -8.88 -9.08
C ARG A 82 -2.32 -10.27 -8.67
N ASP A 83 -2.21 -11.21 -9.59
CA ASP A 83 -2.67 -12.57 -9.41
C ASP A 83 -1.49 -13.54 -9.51
N TYR A 84 -1.40 -14.42 -8.52
CA TYR A 84 -0.38 -15.45 -8.43
C TYR A 84 -1.07 -16.82 -8.37
N SER A 85 -0.57 -17.78 -9.13
CA SER A 85 -1.08 -19.15 -9.17
C SER A 85 0.08 -20.12 -9.35
N ASN A 86 -0.05 -21.34 -8.80
CA ASN A 86 0.96 -22.39 -8.93
C ASN A 86 2.39 -21.94 -8.56
N VAL A 87 2.54 -21.21 -7.44
CA VAL A 87 3.82 -20.69 -6.94
C VAL A 87 4.25 -21.49 -5.72
N ASN A 88 5.46 -22.03 -5.73
CA ASN A 88 6.08 -22.60 -4.54
C ASN A 88 7.51 -22.05 -4.42
N GLN A 89 7.72 -21.10 -3.52
CA GLN A 89 8.97 -20.36 -3.45
C GLN A 89 9.23 -19.81 -2.03
N THR A 90 10.50 -19.76 -1.63
CA THR A 90 10.98 -19.03 -0.46
C THR A 90 11.45 -17.63 -0.84
N ASN A 91 11.34 -16.65 0.05
CA ASN A 91 11.72 -15.24 -0.18
C ASN A 91 11.08 -14.66 -1.44
N PHE A 92 9.76 -14.78 -1.53
CA PHE A 92 8.99 -14.33 -2.69
C PHE A 92 8.55 -12.88 -2.49
N TYR A 93 8.85 -12.04 -3.48
CA TYR A 93 8.40 -10.65 -3.53
C TYR A 93 7.26 -10.54 -4.54
N ALA A 94 6.10 -10.10 -4.07
CA ALA A 94 5.02 -9.71 -4.96
C ALA A 94 5.32 -8.33 -5.59
N GLU A 95 4.63 -8.03 -6.67
CA GLU A 95 4.62 -6.69 -7.24
C GLU A 95 3.91 -5.72 -6.30
N TYR A 96 4.34 -4.46 -6.34
CA TYR A 96 3.81 -3.43 -5.48
C TYR A 96 2.37 -3.00 -5.87
N ILE A 97 1.64 -2.51 -4.87
CA ILE A 97 0.36 -1.80 -5.00
C ILE A 97 0.61 -0.35 -4.58
N GLN A 98 0.18 0.62 -5.39
CA GLN A 98 0.25 2.04 -5.09
C GLN A 98 -0.75 2.40 -3.99
N GLY A 99 -0.34 3.36 -3.17
CA GLY A 99 -1.08 3.83 -2.01
C GLY A 99 -0.75 3.05 -0.74
N ASP A 100 -1.46 3.42 0.31
CA ASP A 100 -1.15 3.06 1.68
C ASP A 100 -1.87 1.78 2.14
N THR A 101 -2.61 1.13 1.23
CA THR A 101 -3.50 0.01 1.55
C THR A 101 -3.50 -1.03 0.44
N ALA A 102 -3.44 -2.31 0.82
CA ALA A 102 -3.55 -3.45 -0.08
C ALA A 102 -4.47 -4.53 0.52
N LEU A 103 -5.27 -5.15 -0.33
CA LEU A 103 -6.14 -6.28 0.01
C LEU A 103 -5.54 -7.54 -0.57
N LEU A 104 -5.31 -8.54 0.27
CA LEU A 104 -4.83 -9.86 -0.11
C LEU A 104 -5.94 -10.87 0.09
N THR A 105 -6.17 -11.71 -0.92
CA THR A 105 -7.16 -12.77 -0.89
C THR A 105 -6.54 -14.04 -1.44
N TYR A 106 -6.49 -15.09 -0.60
CA TYR A 106 -6.16 -16.44 -1.04
C TYR A 106 -7.43 -17.25 -1.24
N THR A 107 -7.53 -17.90 -2.39
CA THR A 107 -8.61 -18.85 -2.74
C THR A 107 -7.99 -20.23 -2.95
N PRO A 108 -8.38 -21.25 -2.17
CA PRO A 108 -7.86 -22.61 -2.34
C PRO A 108 -8.39 -23.24 -3.63
N PRO A 109 -7.76 -24.33 -4.12
CA PRO A 109 -8.30 -25.11 -5.23
C PRO A 109 -9.74 -25.55 -4.95
N ALA A 110 -10.58 -25.55 -5.98
CA ALA A 110 -11.91 -26.11 -5.87
C ALA A 110 -11.81 -27.59 -5.48
N VAL A 111 -12.42 -27.95 -4.35
CA VAL A 111 -12.58 -29.37 -3.99
C VAL A 111 -13.69 -29.93 -4.87
N THR A 112 -13.31 -30.61 -5.94
CA THR A 112 -14.24 -31.48 -6.67
C THR A 112 -14.25 -32.80 -5.93
N ASP A 113 -15.37 -33.17 -5.33
CA ASP A 113 -15.53 -34.39 -4.51
C ASP A 113 -14.78 -35.61 -5.09
N GLY A 114 -13.58 -35.87 -4.55
CA GLY A 114 -12.85 -37.13 -4.71
C GLY A 114 -11.84 -37.28 -5.86
N THR A 115 -11.53 -36.27 -6.69
CA THR A 115 -10.39 -36.41 -7.63
C THR A 115 -9.72 -35.07 -7.92
N THR A 116 -8.46 -34.94 -7.51
CA THR A 116 -7.56 -33.87 -7.93
C THR A 116 -7.22 -34.08 -9.40
N THR A 117 -7.69 -33.20 -10.28
CA THR A 117 -7.26 -33.13 -11.69
C THR A 117 -5.95 -32.37 -11.82
#